data_AF-A0A7J9XZN7-F1
#
_entry.id   AF-A0A7J9XZN7-F1
#
_cell.length_a   1.000
_cell.length_b   1.000
_cell.length_c   1.000
_cell.angle_alpha   90.00
_cell.angle_beta   90.00
_cell.angle_gamma   90.00
#
_symmetry.space_group_name_H-M   'P 1'
#
loop_
_entity.id
_entity.type
_entity.pdbx_description
1 polymer ?
#
loop_
_entity_poly.entity_id
_entity_poly.type
_entity_poly.pdbx_seq_one_letter_code
_entity_poly.pdbx_strand_id
1 'polypeptide(L)'
;GAYDPGGVQPGTRLPKASDMFADRLRAVILGGELEPGSPLPSEAELIEAHQLSRGTVREGLRLLEAEGLIVIKRGPKGGIYARRPDVSQVSRSLAVLFTSTGTTLGDFFAFRLLVEPEAAAEAARSATDEVRRFVVKTAQEDRGLPPSLERAPEFHRVIGMCSNNGVYR
;
A
#
# COMPACT_ATOMS: atom_id res chain seq x y z
N GLY A 1 -8.35 -43.63 3.56
CA GLY A 1 -8.90 -42.98 4.77
C GLY A 1 -8.66 -41.50 4.63
N ALA A 2 -9.73 -40.73 4.44
CA ALA A 2 -9.65 -39.28 4.35
C ALA A 2 -9.53 -38.70 5.77
N TYR A 3 -8.59 -37.77 5.95
CA TYR A 3 -8.45 -36.98 7.17
C TYR A 3 -9.69 -36.08 7.31
N ASP A 4 -10.48 -36.31 8.37
CA ASP A 4 -11.61 -35.47 8.78
C ASP A 4 -11.11 -34.51 9.88
N PRO A 5 -10.84 -33.23 9.57
CA PRO A 5 -10.48 -32.26 10.59
C PRO A 5 -11.76 -31.85 11.31
N GLY A 6 -12.14 -32.62 12.33
CA GLY A 6 -13.30 -32.35 13.18
C GLY A 6 -13.49 -30.86 13.46
N GLY A 7 -14.72 -30.40 13.27
CA GLY A 7 -15.14 -29.00 13.29
C GLY A 7 -14.57 -28.21 14.47
N VAL A 8 -13.54 -27.42 14.20
CA VAL A 8 -13.10 -26.35 15.07
C VAL A 8 -14.08 -25.20 14.86
N GLN A 9 -15.04 -25.07 15.77
CA GLN A 9 -15.77 -23.82 15.98
C GLN A 9 -14.73 -22.70 16.11
N PRO A 10 -14.78 -21.62 15.30
CA PRO A 10 -13.83 -20.52 15.43
C PRO A 10 -14.14 -19.78 16.73
N GLY A 11 -13.58 -20.27 17.83
CA GLY A 11 -13.50 -19.51 19.06
C GLY A 11 -12.74 -18.22 18.76
N THR A 12 -13.32 -17.10 19.16
CA THR A 12 -12.75 -15.76 19.01
C THR A 12 -11.34 -15.77 19.58
N ARG A 13 -10.33 -16.00 18.73
CA ARG A 13 -8.92 -16.00 19.15
C ARG A 13 -8.65 -14.57 19.59
N LEU A 14 -8.38 -14.38 20.88
CA LEU A 14 -7.84 -13.12 21.37
C LEU A 14 -6.64 -12.76 20.48
N PRO A 15 -6.63 -11.54 19.88
CA PRO A 15 -5.56 -11.13 18.98
C PRO A 15 -4.23 -11.24 19.71
N LYS A 16 -3.19 -11.70 19.00
CA LYS A 16 -1.88 -11.88 19.64
C LYS A 16 -1.39 -10.51 20.11
N ALA A 17 -0.68 -10.49 21.23
CA ALA A 17 -0.11 -9.25 21.76
C ALA A 17 0.83 -8.54 20.76
N SER A 18 1.47 -9.30 19.86
CA SER A 18 2.28 -8.76 18.74
C SER A 18 1.43 -7.98 17.75
N ASP A 19 0.24 -8.48 17.44
CA ASP A 19 -0.68 -7.91 16.46
C ASP A 19 -1.26 -6.61 17.05
N MET A 20 -1.70 -6.65 18.31
CA MET A 20 -2.18 -5.46 19.02
C MET A 20 -1.11 -4.37 19.21
N PHE A 21 0.17 -4.77 19.32
CA PHE A 21 1.29 -3.83 19.36
C PHE A 21 1.55 -3.22 17.98
N ALA A 22 1.57 -4.04 16.92
CA ALA A 22 1.69 -3.59 15.55
C ALA A 22 0.54 -2.64 15.16
N ASP A 23 -0.70 -2.96 15.52
CA ASP A 23 -1.88 -2.13 15.25
C ASP A 23 -1.78 -0.73 15.86
N ARG A 24 -1.33 -0.65 17.12
CA ARG A 24 -1.12 0.64 17.80
C ARG A 24 -0.04 1.47 17.11
N LEU A 25 1.09 0.85 16.80
CA LEU A 25 2.19 1.57 16.17
C LEU A 25 1.88 1.95 14.71
N ARG A 26 1.12 1.11 13.99
CA ARG A 26 0.57 1.41 12.66
C ARG A 26 -0.30 2.66 12.68
N ALA A 27 -1.18 2.78 13.67
CA ALA A 27 -2.04 3.95 13.81
C ALA A 27 -1.24 5.24 13.99
N VAL A 28 -0.16 5.21 14.78
CA VAL A 28 0.75 6.36 14.96
C VAL A 28 1.47 6.72 13.66
N ILE A 29 2.01 5.73 12.95
CA ILE A 29 2.72 5.94 11.68
C ILE A 29 1.79 6.51 10.60
N LEU A 30 0.58 5.95 10.46
CA LEU A 30 -0.38 6.35 9.44
C LEU A 30 -1.17 7.62 9.82
N GLY A 31 -1.29 7.92 11.11
CA GLY A 31 -1.95 9.12 11.63
C GLY A 31 -1.23 10.43 11.29
N GLY A 32 -0.01 10.37 10.75
CA GLY A 32 0.75 11.54 10.33
C GLY A 32 1.55 12.20 11.44
N GLU A 33 1.62 11.58 12.63
CA GLU A 33 2.47 12.06 13.73
C GLU A 33 3.97 11.88 13.44
N LEU A 34 4.30 11.00 12.49
CA LEU A 34 5.67 10.68 12.08
C LEU A 34 5.86 10.88 10.57
N GLU A 35 6.79 11.76 10.21
CA GLU A 35 7.24 11.89 8.82
C GLU A 35 8.03 10.65 8.37
N PRO A 36 7.96 10.26 7.07
CA PRO A 36 8.81 9.20 6.53
C PRO A 36 10.30 9.49 6.79
N GLY A 37 11.03 8.49 7.30
CA GLY A 37 12.43 8.62 7.69
C GLY A 37 12.66 9.11 9.12
N SER A 38 11.62 9.52 9.85
CA SER A 38 11.74 9.83 11.27
C SER A 38 12.14 8.60 12.08
N PRO A 39 13.03 8.75 13.06
CA PRO A 39 13.38 7.65 13.96
C PRO A 39 12.19 7.31 14.86
N LEU A 40 11.97 6.02 15.07
CA LEU A 40 11.10 5.49 16.12
C LEU A 40 11.93 5.20 17.38
N PRO A 41 11.26 5.08 18.56
CA PRO A 41 11.91 4.54 19.75
C PRO A 41 12.60 3.21 19.46
N SER A 42 13.73 2.98 20.11
CA SER A 42 14.50 1.75 20.00
C SER A 42 13.71 0.53 20.47
N GLU A 43 14.15 -0.67 20.07
CA GLU A 43 13.54 -1.93 20.53
C GLU A 43 13.45 -2.00 22.07
N ALA A 44 14.48 -1.49 22.78
CA ALA A 44 14.51 -1.47 24.23
C ALA A 44 13.47 -0.51 24.83
N GLU A 45 13.37 0.70 24.28
CA GLU A 45 12.37 1.68 24.72
C GLU A 45 10.94 1.21 24.44
N LEU A 46 10.71 0.53 23.30
CA LEU A 46 9.40 -0.05 22.98
C LEU A 46 9.03 -1.19 23.92
N ILE A 47 10.00 -2.04 24.31
CA ILE A 47 9.79 -3.10 25.30
C ILE A 47 9.36 -2.50 26.64
N GLU A 48 10.06 -1.46 27.10
CA GLU A 48 9.79 -0.79 28.37
C GLU A 48 8.45 -0.06 28.34
N ALA A 49 8.21 0.78 27.33
CA ALA A 49 7.01 1.61 27.20
C ALA A 49 5.73 0.78 27.07
N HIS A 50 5.79 -0.37 26.38
CA HIS A 50 4.61 -1.22 26.17
C HIS A 50 4.53 -2.39 27.16
N GLN A 51 5.54 -2.59 28.01
CA GLN A 51 5.62 -3.70 28.97
C GLN A 51 5.44 -5.07 28.31
N LEU A 52 6.01 -5.25 27.12
CA LEU A 52 5.90 -6.47 26.32
C LEU A 52 7.21 -7.25 26.31
N SER A 53 7.11 -8.56 26.08
CA SER A 53 8.32 -9.38 25.90
C SER A 53 9.09 -8.94 24.65
N ARG A 54 10.42 -9.14 24.65
CA ARG A 54 11.27 -8.90 23.48
C ARG A 54 10.76 -9.65 22.24
N GLY A 55 10.30 -10.89 22.40
CA GLY A 55 9.77 -11.69 21.29
C GLY A 55 8.51 -11.05 20.68
N THR A 56 7.62 -10.54 21.52
CA THR A 56 6.39 -9.87 21.10
C THR A 56 6.67 -8.58 20.34
N VAL A 57 7.56 -7.73 20.86
CA VAL A 57 7.95 -6.47 20.19
C VAL A 57 8.63 -6.76 18.85
N ARG A 58 9.57 -7.71 18.81
CA ARG A 58 10.24 -8.09 17.55
C ARG A 58 9.28 -8.62 16.51
N GLU A 59 8.30 -9.41 16.91
CA GLU A 59 7.31 -9.94 15.99
C GLU A 59 6.43 -8.82 15.43
N GLY A 60 5.93 -7.91 16.27
CA GLY A 60 5.16 -6.76 15.78
C GLY A 60 5.97 -5.82 14.88
N LEU A 61 7.25 -5.59 15.20
CA LEU A 61 8.15 -4.83 14.32
C LEU A 61 8.35 -5.54 12.96
N ARG A 62 8.48 -6.87 12.94
CA ARG A 62 8.57 -7.63 11.68
C ARG A 62 7.30 -7.51 10.84
N LEU A 63 6.13 -7.52 11.46
CA LEU A 63 4.85 -7.29 10.76
C LEU A 63 4.85 -5.92 10.09
N LEU A 64 5.21 -4.86 10.82
CA LEU A 64 5.28 -3.50 10.28
C LEU A 64 6.34 -3.33 9.19
N GLU A 65 7.47 -4.01 9.32
CA GLU A 65 8.52 -4.00 8.28
C GLU A 65 8.03 -4.71 7.00
N ALA A 66 7.31 -5.83 7.14
CA ALA A 66 6.70 -6.54 6.01
C ALA A 66 5.60 -5.72 5.32
N GLU A 67 4.89 -4.88 6.06
CA GLU A 67 3.92 -3.92 5.54
C GLU A 67 4.56 -2.66 4.92
N GLY A 68 5.88 -2.51 5.04
CA GLY A 68 6.61 -1.36 4.51
C GLY A 68 6.43 -0.07 5.31
N LEU A 69 5.88 -0.16 6.54
CA LEU A 69 5.64 0.97 7.42
C LEU A 69 6.88 1.38 8.23
N ILE A 70 7.86 0.50 8.35
CA ILE A 70 9.14 0.79 8.96
C ILE A 70 10.30 0.19 8.16
N VAL A 71 11.52 0.61 8.49
CA VAL A 71 12.75 -0.08 8.10
C VAL A 71 13.68 -0.20 9.30
N ILE A 72 14.26 -1.40 9.49
CA ILE A 72 15.25 -1.63 10.54
C ILE A 72 16.65 -1.57 9.92
N LYS A 73 17.41 -0.52 10.27
CA LYS A 73 18.81 -0.35 9.83
C LYS A 73 19.76 -0.96 10.87
N ARG A 74 20.77 -1.70 10.41
CA ARG A 74 21.84 -2.26 11.27
C ARG A 74 23.05 -1.33 11.33
N GLY A 75 23.84 -1.42 12.40
CA GLY A 75 25.12 -0.70 12.56
C GLY A 75 25.09 0.46 13.57
N PRO A 76 26.18 1.25 13.68
CA PRO A 76 26.34 2.32 14.70
C PRO A 76 25.32 3.47 14.60
N LYS A 77 24.76 3.70 13.40
CA LYS A 77 23.63 4.62 13.15
C LYS A 77 22.36 3.86 12.77
N GLY A 78 22.30 2.58 13.18
CA GLY A 78 21.14 1.73 13.02
C GLY A 78 19.97 2.22 13.86
N GLY A 79 18.83 1.58 13.70
CA GLY A 79 17.60 1.99 14.37
C GLY A 79 16.37 1.65 13.56
N ILE A 80 15.23 2.01 14.11
CA ILE A 80 13.91 1.81 13.50
C ILE A 80 13.49 3.16 12.95
N TYR A 81 13.08 3.19 11.68
CA TYR A 81 12.68 4.42 11.01
C TYR A 81 11.33 4.23 10.33
N ALA A 82 10.48 5.25 10.41
CA ALA A 82 9.18 5.26 9.74
C ALA A 82 9.36 5.22 8.23
N ARG A 83 8.44 4.55 7.55
CA ARG A 83 8.26 4.59 6.09
C ARG A 83 6.78 4.71 5.77
N ARG A 84 6.51 5.06 4.52
CA ARG A 84 5.21 4.81 3.89
C ARG A 84 5.35 3.60 2.96
N PRO A 85 4.32 2.76 2.84
CA PRO A 85 4.30 1.68 1.87
C PRO A 85 4.47 2.29 0.48
N ASP A 86 5.34 1.68 -0.32
CA ASP A 86 5.47 2.04 -1.73
C ASP A 86 4.50 1.21 -2.59
N VAL A 87 4.05 1.79 -3.70
CA VAL A 87 3.15 1.18 -4.67
C VAL A 87 3.67 -0.18 -5.12
N SER A 88 5.00 -0.36 -5.21
CA SER A 88 5.62 -1.64 -5.60
C SER A 88 5.32 -2.79 -4.62
N GLN A 89 5.23 -2.52 -3.31
CA GLN A 89 4.92 -3.55 -2.32
C GLN A 89 3.46 -3.97 -2.37
N VAL A 90 2.54 -3.01 -2.46
CA VAL A 90 1.10 -3.27 -2.60
C VAL A 90 0.82 -4.02 -3.91
N SER A 91 1.50 -3.62 -5.00
CA SER A 91 1.36 -4.25 -6.32
C SER A 91 1.73 -5.74 -6.28
N ARG A 92 2.75 -6.13 -5.50
CA ARG A 92 3.14 -7.54 -5.36
C ARG A 92 2.06 -8.37 -4.68
N SER A 93 1.46 -7.86 -3.60
CA SER A 93 0.37 -8.54 -2.89
C SER A 93 -0.87 -8.69 -3.78
N LEU A 94 -1.23 -7.64 -4.53
CA LEU A 94 -2.31 -7.68 -5.50
C LEU A 94 -2.03 -8.67 -6.64
N ALA A 95 -0.80 -8.70 -7.16
CA ALA A 95 -0.41 -9.66 -8.20
C ALA A 95 -0.57 -11.11 -7.74
N VAL A 96 -0.22 -11.42 -6.48
CA VAL A 96 -0.43 -12.75 -5.88
C VAL A 96 -1.92 -13.08 -5.80
N LEU A 97 -2.74 -12.14 -5.33
CA LEU A 97 -4.19 -12.32 -5.25
C LEU A 97 -4.80 -12.57 -6.63
N PHE A 98 -4.49 -11.74 -7.61
CA PHE A 98 -5.02 -11.86 -8.97
C PHE A 98 -4.61 -13.18 -9.64
N THR A 99 -3.37 -13.62 -9.41
CA THR A 99 -2.90 -14.91 -9.92
C THR A 99 -3.66 -16.07 -9.27
N SER A 100 -3.93 -16.01 -7.96
CA SER A 100 -4.62 -17.10 -7.25
C SER A 100 -6.12 -17.16 -7.57
N THR A 101 -6.73 -16.04 -7.94
CA THR A 101 -8.14 -15.96 -8.35
C THR A 101 -8.34 -16.19 -9.85
N GLY A 102 -7.27 -16.37 -10.63
CA GLY A 102 -7.35 -16.52 -12.09
C GLY A 102 -7.76 -15.25 -12.81
N THR A 103 -7.56 -14.08 -12.19
CA THR A 103 -7.85 -12.77 -12.78
C THR A 103 -6.97 -12.55 -14.00
N THR A 104 -7.62 -12.25 -15.12
CA THR A 104 -6.94 -12.05 -16.40
C THR A 104 -6.58 -10.58 -16.61
N LEU A 105 -5.70 -10.32 -17.59
CA LEU A 105 -5.43 -8.95 -18.04
C LEU A 105 -6.71 -8.27 -18.60
N GLY A 106 -7.64 -9.05 -19.16
CA GLY A 106 -8.93 -8.56 -19.63
C GLY A 106 -9.82 -8.04 -18.49
N ASP A 107 -9.85 -8.75 -17.37
CA ASP A 107 -10.60 -8.33 -16.17
C ASP A 107 -10.04 -7.01 -15.61
N PHE A 108 -8.73 -6.81 -15.70
CA PHE A 108 -8.10 -5.56 -15.29
C PHE A 108 -8.50 -4.39 -16.20
N PHE A 109 -8.57 -4.59 -17.52
CA PHE A 109 -9.07 -3.56 -18.43
C PHE A 109 -10.55 -3.26 -18.20
N ALA A 110 -11.37 -4.29 -17.94
CA ALA A 110 -12.78 -4.10 -17.60
C ALA A 110 -12.94 -3.29 -16.30
N PHE A 111 -12.16 -3.59 -15.26
CA PHE A 111 -12.13 -2.81 -14.02
C PHE A 111 -11.71 -1.35 -14.26
N ARG A 112 -10.67 -1.11 -15.07
CA ARG A 112 -10.22 0.24 -15.42
C ARG A 112 -11.33 1.06 -16.06
N LEU A 113 -12.10 0.48 -16.98
CA LEU A 113 -13.21 1.18 -17.63
C LEU A 113 -14.35 1.58 -16.67
N LEU A 114 -14.44 0.98 -15.48
CA LEU A 114 -15.41 1.38 -14.45
C LEU A 114 -14.96 2.62 -13.66
N VAL A 115 -13.65 2.87 -13.55
CA VAL A 115 -13.09 3.89 -12.64
C VAL A 115 -12.45 5.05 -13.41
N GLU A 116 -11.74 4.77 -14.50
CA GLU A 116 -10.97 5.77 -15.24
C GLU A 116 -11.79 6.90 -15.85
N PRO A 117 -13.00 6.67 -16.41
CA PRO A 117 -13.79 7.77 -16.98
C PRO A 117 -14.14 8.84 -15.95
N GLU A 118 -14.50 8.44 -14.73
CA GLU A 118 -14.84 9.39 -13.68
C GLU A 118 -13.59 10.09 -13.13
N ALA A 119 -12.47 9.37 -12.99
CA ALA A 119 -11.18 9.98 -12.64
C ALA A 119 -10.74 11.01 -13.70
N ALA A 120 -10.94 10.70 -15.00
CA ALA A 120 -10.66 11.60 -16.10
C ALA A 120 -11.57 12.83 -16.10
N ALA A 121 -12.87 12.64 -15.83
CA ALA A 121 -13.81 13.73 -15.70
C ALA A 121 -13.45 14.66 -14.53
N GLU A 122 -13.09 14.10 -13.37
CA GLU A 122 -12.68 14.87 -12.21
C GLU A 122 -11.36 15.60 -12.44
N ALA A 123 -10.38 14.94 -13.06
CA ALA A 123 -9.15 15.57 -13.49
C ALA A 123 -9.41 16.74 -14.44
N ALA A 124 -10.34 16.60 -15.39
CA ALA A 124 -10.71 17.67 -16.31
C ALA A 124 -11.40 18.86 -15.61
N ARG A 125 -12.25 18.58 -14.60
CA ARG A 125 -12.93 19.61 -13.80
C ARG A 125 -11.95 20.42 -12.94
N SER A 126 -10.96 19.74 -12.36
CA SER A 126 -9.98 20.32 -11.44
C SER A 126 -8.66 20.72 -12.11
N ALA A 127 -8.54 20.58 -13.44
CA ALA A 127 -7.31 20.82 -14.18
C ALA A 127 -6.90 22.30 -14.17
N THR A 128 -5.66 22.56 -13.77
CA THR A 128 -4.96 23.81 -14.10
C THR A 128 -4.62 23.86 -15.60
N ASP A 129 -4.30 25.04 -16.12
CA ASP A 129 -3.87 25.19 -17.52
C ASP A 129 -2.60 24.38 -17.86
N GLU A 130 -1.76 24.09 -16.87
CA GLU A 130 -0.60 23.21 -17.00
C GLU A 130 -1.02 21.75 -17.20
N VAL A 131 -1.91 21.25 -16.33
CA VAL A 131 -2.46 19.89 -16.42
C VAL A 131 -3.19 19.70 -17.74
N ARG A 132 -4.01 20.67 -18.16
CA ARG A 132 -4.74 20.61 -19.43
C ARG A 132 -3.80 20.49 -20.62
N ARG A 133 -2.74 21.31 -20.68
CA ARG A 133 -1.73 21.26 -21.76
C ARG A 133 -1.01 19.92 -21.78
N PHE A 134 -0.67 19.39 -20.61
CA PHE A 134 0.00 18.11 -20.49
C PHE A 134 -0.89 16.96 -20.96
N VAL A 135 -2.15 16.88 -20.50
CA VAL A 135 -3.12 15.85 -20.91
C VAL A 135 -3.36 15.86 -22.43
N VAL A 136 -3.53 17.06 -23.03
CA VAL A 136 -3.72 17.19 -24.49
C VAL A 136 -2.49 16.69 -25.24
N LYS A 137 -1.28 17.05 -24.79
CA LYS A 137 -0.03 16.58 -25.39
C LYS A 137 0.06 15.05 -25.33
N THR A 138 -0.17 14.45 -24.16
CA THR A 138 -0.08 12.99 -24.00
C THR A 138 -1.15 12.25 -24.82
N ALA A 139 -2.37 12.78 -24.89
CA ALA A 139 -3.44 12.20 -25.71
C ALA A 139 -3.15 12.28 -27.22
N GLN A 140 -2.43 13.30 -27.69
CA GLN A 140 -2.00 13.41 -29.09
C GLN A 140 -0.84 12.46 -29.44
N GLU A 141 -0.01 12.14 -28.45
CA GLU A 141 1.08 11.17 -28.59
C GLU A 141 0.55 9.72 -28.58
N ASP A 142 -0.58 9.48 -27.91
CA ASP A 142 -1.30 8.21 -27.91
C ASP A 142 -2.16 8.08 -29.19
N ARG A 143 -1.62 7.42 -30.22
CA ARG A 143 -2.17 7.35 -31.59
C ARG A 143 -3.46 6.51 -31.74
N GLY A 144 -4.37 6.50 -30.75
CA GLY A 144 -5.60 5.71 -30.77
C GLY A 144 -5.37 4.20 -30.81
N LEU A 145 -4.21 3.75 -30.32
CA LEU A 145 -3.84 2.34 -30.28
C LEU A 145 -4.52 1.67 -29.08
N PRO A 146 -4.80 0.36 -29.15
CA PRO A 146 -5.43 -0.34 -28.04
C PRO A 146 -4.60 -0.20 -26.75
N PRO A 147 -5.26 -0.11 -25.58
CA PRO A 147 -4.56 -0.01 -24.30
C PRO A 147 -3.52 -1.13 -24.15
N SER A 148 -2.27 -0.77 -23.87
CA SER A 148 -1.19 -1.72 -23.64
C SER A 148 -0.39 -1.34 -22.40
N LEU A 149 0.16 -2.35 -21.71
CA LEU A 149 0.96 -2.16 -20.50
C LEU A 149 2.23 -1.33 -20.76
N GLU A 150 2.72 -1.29 -22.00
CA GLU A 150 3.96 -0.60 -22.38
C GLU A 150 3.78 0.90 -22.63
N ARG A 151 2.57 1.38 -22.94
CA ARG A 151 2.34 2.76 -23.42
C ARG A 151 1.45 3.61 -22.50
N ALA A 152 0.77 2.97 -21.54
CA ALA A 152 -0.21 3.60 -20.65
C ALA A 152 0.26 4.07 -19.24
N PRO A 153 1.52 3.91 -18.75
CA PRO A 153 1.80 4.29 -17.36
C PRO A 153 1.64 5.79 -17.10
N GLU A 154 2.08 6.65 -18.02
CA GLU A 154 2.16 8.09 -17.77
C GLU A 154 0.81 8.79 -17.86
N PHE A 155 0.02 8.52 -18.91
CA PHE A 155 -1.28 9.17 -19.10
C PHE A 155 -2.26 8.87 -17.95
N HIS A 156 -2.36 7.61 -17.54
CA HIS A 156 -3.30 7.20 -16.50
C HIS A 156 -2.83 7.57 -15.10
N ARG A 157 -1.51 7.58 -14.85
CA ARG A 157 -0.95 8.14 -13.62
C ARG A 157 -1.25 9.63 -13.51
N VAL A 158 -1.16 10.36 -14.62
CA VAL A 158 -1.44 11.80 -14.66
C VAL A 158 -2.92 12.08 -14.41
N ILE A 159 -3.84 11.36 -15.07
CA ILE A 159 -5.27 11.49 -14.78
C ILE A 159 -5.55 11.21 -13.29
N GLY A 160 -4.96 10.15 -12.75
CA GLY A 160 -5.04 9.84 -11.32
C GLY A 160 -4.56 11.02 -10.46
N MET A 161 -3.33 11.48 -10.66
CA MET A 161 -2.74 12.58 -9.89
C MET A 161 -3.56 13.87 -9.96
N CYS A 162 -4.18 14.13 -11.11
CA CYS A 162 -4.99 15.32 -11.36
C CYS A 162 -6.43 15.20 -10.85
N SER A 163 -6.92 13.99 -10.56
CA SER A 163 -8.29 13.74 -10.09
C SER A 163 -8.57 14.19 -8.65
N ASN A 164 -7.59 14.78 -7.96
CA ASN A 164 -7.65 15.17 -6.54
C ASN A 164 -8.04 14.03 -5.56
N ASN A 165 -8.17 12.80 -6.06
CA ASN A 165 -8.55 11.63 -5.31
C ASN A 165 -7.33 11.06 -4.56
N GLY A 166 -7.46 10.89 -3.25
CA GLY A 166 -6.37 10.45 -2.38
C GLY A 166 -5.82 9.05 -2.68
N VAL A 167 -6.55 8.20 -3.41
CA VAL A 167 -6.08 6.89 -3.88
C VAL A 167 -5.04 7.03 -5.00
N TYR A 168 -5.05 8.14 -5.73
CA TYR A 168 -4.18 8.39 -6.88
C TYR A 168 -3.06 9.41 -6.61
N ARG A 169 -2.95 9.92 -5.37
CA ARG A 169 -1.90 10.85 -4.91
C ARG A 169 -0.77 10.09 -4.22
#